data_AF-A0A1I3AQX8-F1
#
_entry.id   AF-A0A1I3AQX8-F1
#
_cell.length_a   1.000
_cell.length_b   1.000
_cell.length_c   1.000
_cell.angle_alpha   90.00
_cell.angle_beta   90.00
_cell.angle_gamma   90.00
#
_symmetry.space_group_name_H-M   'P 1'
#
loop_
_entity.id
_entity.type
_entity.pdbx_description
1 polymer ?
#
loop_
_entity_poly.entity_id
_entity_poly.type
_entity_poly.pdbx_seq_one_letter_code
_entity_poly.pdbx_strand_id
1 'polypeptide(L)' 'MPTCEHCQAHVSERFVRVFADARGRIHACPNCSANAGIAEVAKERAHDA' A
#
# COMPACT_ATOMS: atom_id res chain seq x y z
N MET A 1 3.82 -0.29 16.54
CA MET A 1 2.58 -0.31 15.74
C MET A 1 2.96 -0.46 14.27
N PRO A 2 2.38 -1.41 13.54
CA PRO A 2 2.75 -1.67 12.14
C PRO A 2 2.54 -0.44 11.25
N THR A 3 3.31 -0.34 10.16
CA THR A 3 3.36 0.82 9.28
C THR A 3 3.10 0.44 7.82
N CYS A 4 2.52 1.39 7.08
CA CYS A 4 2.40 1.34 5.63
C CYS A 4 3.76 1.52 4.98
N GLU A 5 4.17 0.65 4.05
CA GLU A 5 5.43 0.81 3.31
C GLU A 5 5.37 1.97 2.31
N HIS A 6 4.17 2.34 1.84
CA HIS A 6 4.00 3.44 0.88
C HIS A 6 4.11 4.84 1.51
N CYS A 7 3.45 5.08 2.65
CA CYS A 7 3.36 6.42 3.25
C CYS A 7 3.87 6.49 4.70
N GLN A 8 4.35 5.37 5.25
CA GLN A 8 4.87 5.25 6.61
C GLN A 8 3.85 5.53 7.73
N ALA A 9 2.58 5.82 7.38
CA ALA A 9 1.51 5.96 8.35
C ALA A 9 1.29 4.66 9.14
N HIS A 10 0.97 4.80 10.42
CA HIS A 10 0.66 3.66 11.25
C HIS A 10 -0.69 3.03 10.86
N VAL A 11 -0.76 1.71 10.98
CA VAL A 11 -1.99 0.92 10.79
C VAL A 11 -2.26 0.07 12.02
N SER A 12 -3.52 -0.31 12.21
CA SER A 12 -3.89 -1.18 13.32
C SER A 12 -3.40 -2.61 13.09
N GLU A 13 -3.15 -3.35 14.17
CA GLU A 13 -2.82 -4.78 14.08
C GLU A 13 -3.96 -5.61 13.46
N ARG A 14 -5.22 -5.16 13.64
CA ARG A 14 -6.39 -5.78 12.99
C ARG A 14 -6.33 -5.64 11.48
N PHE A 15 -5.83 -4.50 10.98
CA PHE A 15 -5.62 -4.27 9.56
C PHE A 15 -4.53 -5.20 9.01
N VAL A 16 -3.41 -5.32 9.74
CA VAL A 16 -2.31 -6.22 9.35
C VAL A 16 -2.77 -7.66 9.18
N ARG A 17 -3.60 -8.17 10.09
CA ARG A 17 -4.10 -9.55 10.02
C ARG A 17 -4.82 -9.90 8.71
N VAL A 18 -5.40 -8.92 8.03
CA VAL A 18 -6.23 -9.14 6.83
C VAL A 18 -5.48 -8.77 5.56
N PHE A 19 -4.72 -7.67 5.59
CA PHE A 19 -4.16 -7.05 4.39
C PHE A 19 -2.65 -7.22 4.25
N ALA A 20 -1.97 -7.81 5.23
CA ALA A 20 -0.56 -8.09 5.11
C ALA A 20 -0.30 -9.23 4.12
N ASP A 21 0.82 -9.16 3.41
CA ASP A 21 1.30 -10.27 2.61
C ASP A 21 1.83 -11.43 3.47
N ALA A 22 2.32 -12.50 2.82
CA ALA A 22 2.89 -13.66 3.51
C ALA A 22 4.12 -13.34 4.39
N ARG A 23 4.73 -12.16 4.21
CA ARG A 23 5.86 -11.67 5.02
C ARG A 23 5.42 -10.67 6.09
N GLY A 24 4.11 -10.43 6.23
CA GLY A 24 3.57 -9.47 7.19
C GLY A 24 3.63 -8.01 6.74
N ARG A 25 3.89 -7.71 5.46
CA ARG A 25 4.06 -6.35 4.95
C ARG A 25 2.77 -5.71 4.49
N ILE A 26 2.63 -4.41 4.77
CA ILE A 26 1.51 -3.59 4.32
C ILE A 26 1.99 -2.65 3.22
N HIS A 27 1.73 -3.04 1.98
CA HIS A 27 2.08 -2.26 0.80
C HIS A 27 1.26 -0.96 0.70
N ALA A 28 0.02 -0.97 1.17
CA ALA A 28 -0.84 0.21 1.22
C ALA A 28 -1.81 0.20 2.41
N CYS A 29 -1.91 1.31 3.14
CA CYS A 29 -2.92 1.52 4.19
C CYS A 29 -4.28 1.93 3.57
N PRO A 30 -5.37 2.03 4.34
CA PRO A 30 -6.68 2.42 3.81
C PRO A 30 -6.65 3.73 2.99
N ASN A 31 -5.91 4.74 3.46
CA ASN A 31 -5.77 6.02 2.77
C ASN A 31 -5.01 5.90 1.43
N CYS A 32 -4.04 4.98 1.37
CA CYS A 32 -3.27 4.73 0.15
C CYS A 32 -3.97 3.75 -0.77
N SER A 33 -4.77 2.81 -0.26
CA SER A 33 -5.35 1.69 -1.02
C SER A 33 -6.23 2.15 -2.19
N ALA A 34 -6.93 3.27 -2.04
CA ALA A 34 -7.70 3.88 -3.13
C ALA A 34 -6.81 4.31 -4.32
N ASN A 35 -5.54 4.62 -4.06
CA ASN A 35 -4.61 5.17 -5.05
C ASN A 35 -3.40 4.25 -5.34
N ALA A 36 -3.22 3.17 -4.56
CA ALA A 36 -2.03 2.34 -4.59
C ALA A 36 -1.83 1.64 -5.95
N GLY A 37 -2.93 1.21 -6.59
CA GLY A 37 -2.90 0.69 -7.97
C GLY A 37 -2.87 1.76 -9.05
N ILE A 38 -3.26 3.00 -8.73
CA ILE A 38 -3.31 4.11 -9.69
C ILE A 38 -1.90 4.66 -9.93
N ALA A 39 -1.09 4.77 -8.88
CA ALA A 39 0.27 5.28 -8.98
C ALA A 39 1.17 4.42 -9.89
N GLU A 40 1.02 3.09 -9.83
CA GLU A 40 1.83 2.18 -10.66
C GLU A 40 1.41 2.23 -12.13
N VAL A 41 0.10 2.14 -12.40
CA VAL A 41 -0.45 2.25 -13.76
C VAL A 41 -0.16 3.64 -14.38
N ALA A 42 -0.15 4.70 -13.58
CA ALA A 42 0.20 6.04 -14.06
C ALA A 42 1.69 6.13 -14.47
N LYS A 43 2.59 5.49 -13.72
CA LYS A 43 4.02 5.41 -14.09
C LYS A 43 4.23 4.60 -15.35
N GLU A 44 3.59 3.45 -15.49
CA GLU A 44 3.65 2.62 -16.69
C GLU A 44 3.19 3.41 -17.93
N ARG A 45 2.04 4.09 -17.83
CA ARG A 45 1.53 4.93 -18.94
C ARG A 45 2.45 6.10 -19.29
N ALA A 46 3.12 6.70 -18.30
CA ALA A 46 4.05 7.79 -18.54
C ALA A 46 5.36 7.29 -19.18
N HIS A 47 5.74 6.04 -18.95
CA HIS A 47 6.90 5.41 -19.58
C HIS A 47 6.63 5.03 -21.04
N ASP A 48 5.39 4.63 -21.37
CA ASP A 48 5.00 4.19 -22.72
C ASP A 48 4.56 5.34 -23.66
N ALA A 49 4.63 6.59 -23.20
CA ALA A 49 4.25 7.80 -23.95
C ALA A 49 5.46 8.54 -24.53
#